data_AF-A0A961RUI7-F1
#
_entry.id   AF-A0A961RUI7-F1
#
_cell.length_a   1.000
_cell.length_b   1.000
_cell.length_c   1.000
_cell.angle_alpha   90.00
_cell.angle_beta   90.00
_cell.angle_gamma   90.00
#
_symmetry.space_group_name_H-M   'P 1'
#
loop_
_entity.id
_entity.type
_entity.pdbx_description
1 polymer ?
#
loop_
_entity_poly.entity_id
_entity_poly.type
_entity_poly.pdbx_seq_one_letter_code
_entity_poly.pdbx_strand_id
1 'polypeptide(L)'
;MDLGDLLGADDILPSLKSSSKRQLLQDLSEKAEERTGIPARQIFDTLLQRERLGSTGVGNGIAIPHGKLPGLPHISAIFARLEKPIDFESLDDQPVDL
;
A
#
# COMPACT_ATOMS: atom_id res chain seq x y z
N MET A 1 -9.58 -14.59 11.87
CA MET A 1 -9.17 -13.20 11.58
C MET A 1 -9.60 -12.98 10.16
N ASP A 2 -10.70 -12.27 10.03
CA ASP A 2 -11.28 -11.93 8.75
C ASP A 2 -10.82 -10.53 8.35
N LEU A 3 -11.00 -10.15 7.09
CA LEU A 3 -10.55 -8.84 6.60
C LEU A 3 -11.17 -7.67 7.39
N GLY A 4 -12.40 -7.85 7.88
CA GLY A 4 -13.09 -6.87 8.73
C GLY A 4 -12.44 -6.66 10.11
N ASP A 5 -11.58 -7.58 10.56
CA ASP A 5 -10.80 -7.40 11.79
C ASP A 5 -9.55 -6.52 11.55
N LEU A 6 -9.14 -6.35 10.29
CA LEU A 6 -7.91 -5.66 9.90
C LEU A 6 -8.15 -4.28 9.29
N LEU A 7 -9.34 -4.03 8.72
CA LEU A 7 -9.68 -2.77 8.06
C LEU A 7 -10.85 -2.08 8.76
N GLY A 8 -10.58 -0.94 9.37
CA GLY A 8 -11.61 0.02 9.77
C GLY A 8 -12.08 0.85 8.59
N ALA A 9 -13.21 1.55 8.75
CA ALA A 9 -13.72 2.46 7.70
C ALA A 9 -12.70 3.55 7.33
N ASP A 10 -11.92 4.03 8.32
CA ASP A 10 -10.88 5.04 8.12
C ASP A 10 -9.64 4.50 7.40
N ASP A 11 -9.51 3.18 7.25
CA ASP A 11 -8.40 2.53 6.54
C ASP A 11 -8.68 2.33 5.05
N ILE A 12 -9.84 2.78 4.57
CA ILE A 12 -10.30 2.65 3.19
C ILE A 12 -10.19 4.02 2.50
N LEU A 13 -9.36 4.07 1.45
CA LEU A 13 -9.17 5.24 0.59
C LEU A 13 -9.86 4.99 -0.78
N PRO A 14 -11.16 5.26 -0.93
CA PRO A 14 -11.94 4.82 -2.09
C PRO A 14 -11.68 5.57 -3.41
N SER A 15 -10.91 6.67 -3.36
CA SER A 15 -10.63 7.54 -4.50
C SER A 15 -9.29 8.25 -4.31
N LEU A 16 -8.21 7.48 -4.19
CA LEU A 16 -6.87 8.01 -3.99
C LEU A 16 -6.31 8.55 -5.32
N LYS A 17 -5.81 9.79 -5.29
CA LYS A 17 -5.15 10.42 -6.44
C LYS A 17 -3.65 10.24 -6.32
N SER A 18 -3.12 9.25 -7.02
CA SER A 18 -1.68 9.04 -7.12
C SER A 18 -1.26 8.92 -8.58
N SER A 19 -0.08 9.44 -8.93
CA SER A 19 0.39 9.56 -10.31
C SER A 19 1.52 8.59 -10.67
N SER A 20 2.07 7.89 -9.68
CA SER A 20 3.17 6.94 -9.88
C SER A 20 3.21 5.93 -8.74
N LYS A 21 3.84 4.77 -8.98
CA LYS A 21 4.10 3.75 -7.95
C LYS A 21 4.75 4.36 -6.70
N ARG A 22 5.74 5.23 -6.88
CA ARG A 22 6.44 5.86 -5.76
C ARG A 22 5.53 6.79 -4.96
N GLN A 23 4.72 7.60 -5.63
CA GLN A 23 3.76 8.47 -4.95
C GLN A 23 2.72 7.62 -4.19
N LEU A 24 2.25 6.51 -4.78
CA LEU A 24 1.30 5.62 -4.13
C LEU A 24 1.87 5.03 -2.83
N LEU A 25 3.11 4.53 -2.87
CA LEU A 25 3.77 4.02 -1.67
C LEU A 25 3.94 5.11 -0.61
N GLN A 26 4.17 6.36 -1.01
CA GLN A 26 4.27 7.49 -0.08
C GLN A 26 2.91 7.80 0.55
N ASP A 27 1.85 7.93 -0.24
CA ASP A 27 0.49 8.21 0.22
C ASP A 27 0.01 7.13 1.21
N LEU A 28 0.25 5.84 0.90
CA LEU A 28 -0.07 4.72 1.79
C LEU A 28 0.72 4.75 3.10
N SER A 29 1.98 5.22 3.04
CA SER A 29 2.83 5.31 4.22
C SER A 29 2.40 6.43 5.15
N GLU A 30 1.99 7.57 4.60
CA GLU A 30 1.39 8.69 5.35
C GLU A 30 0.12 8.24 6.05
N LYS A 31 -0.74 7.50 5.34
CA LYS A 31 -1.94 6.93 5.96
C LYS A 31 -1.63 5.89 7.05
N ALA A 32 -0.60 5.07 6.85
CA ALA A 32 -0.19 4.07 7.84
C ALA A 32 0.42 4.69 9.10
N GLU A 33 1.05 5.85 9.01
CA GLU A 33 1.55 6.59 10.18
C GLU A 33 0.40 6.98 11.12
N GLU A 34 -0.71 7.50 10.58
CA GLU A 34 -1.90 7.86 11.38
C GLU A 34 -2.40 6.69 12.23
N ARG A 35 -2.35 5.47 11.68
CA ARG A 35 -2.85 4.26 12.34
C ARG A 35 -1.84 3.64 13.30
N THR A 36 -0.57 3.62 12.91
CA THR A 36 0.46 2.84 13.61
C THR A 36 1.31 3.67 14.55
N GLY A 37 1.34 4.99 14.39
CA GLY A 37 2.27 5.90 15.05
C GLY A 37 3.73 5.73 14.62
N ILE A 38 4.01 4.86 13.64
CA ILE A 38 5.35 4.68 13.07
C ILE A 38 5.55 5.75 12.00
N PRO A 39 6.69 6.47 11.98
CA PRO A 39 6.92 7.52 11.01
C PRO A 39 6.74 7.07 9.55
N ALA A 40 5.99 7.82 8.74
CA ALA A 40 5.69 7.45 7.35
C ALA A 40 6.96 7.18 6.54
N ARG A 41 8.04 7.93 6.78
CA ARG A 41 9.34 7.69 6.14
C ARG A 41 9.86 6.27 6.35
N GLN A 42 9.76 5.74 7.57
CA GLN A 42 10.21 4.38 7.90
C GLN A 42 9.33 3.33 7.21
N ILE A 43 8.02 3.57 7.14
CA ILE A 43 7.06 2.71 6.43
C ILE A 43 7.37 2.71 4.93
N PHE A 44 7.53 3.90 4.35
CA PHE A 44 7.85 4.09 2.95
C PHE A 44 9.16 3.39 2.56
N ASP A 45 10.23 3.58 3.35
CA ASP A 45 11.51 2.93 3.09
C ASP A 45 11.38 1.40 3.14
N THR A 46 10.56 0.87 4.05
CA THR A 46 10.28 -0.56 4.17
C THR A 46 9.52 -1.10 2.95
N LEU A 47 8.44 -0.42 2.54
CA LEU A 47 7.66 -0.80 1.36
C LEU A 47 8.49 -0.72 0.08
N LEU A 48 9.25 0.36 -0.07
CA LEU A 48 10.12 0.57 -1.23
C LEU A 48 11.23 -0.48 -1.30
N GLN A 49 11.82 -0.86 -0.16
CA GLN A 49 12.79 -1.96 -0.11
C GLN A 49 12.17 -3.28 -0.55
N ARG A 50 10.93 -3.58 -0.11
CA ARG A 50 10.23 -4.78 -0.56
C ARG A 50 9.94 -4.73 -2.07
N GLU A 51 9.44 -3.61 -2.57
CA GLU A 51 9.07 -3.43 -3.97
C GLU A 51 10.28 -3.58 -4.91
N ARG A 52 11.48 -3.16 -4.47
CA ARG A 52 12.73 -3.32 -5.22
C ARG A 52 13.17 -4.78 -5.43
N LEU A 53 12.68 -5.72 -4.62
CA LEU A 53 12.98 -7.15 -4.82
C LEU A 53 12.18 -7.75 -5.97
N GLY A 54 11.17 -7.04 -6.44
CA GLY A 54 10.22 -7.47 -7.44
C GLY A 54 8.85 -6.88 -7.12
N SER A 55 8.15 -6.46 -8.18
CA SER A 55 6.86 -5.79 -8.07
C SER A 55 5.89 -6.57 -7.18
N THR A 56 5.14 -5.84 -6.37
CA THR A 56 4.03 -6.39 -5.60
C THR A 56 2.69 -6.31 -6.34
N GLY A 57 2.70 -5.88 -7.61
CA GLY A 57 1.58 -6.01 -8.53
C GLY A 57 1.35 -7.48 -8.91
N VAL A 58 0.27 -8.07 -8.41
CA VAL A 58 -0.05 -9.50 -8.59
C VAL A 58 -0.86 -9.77 -9.85
N GLY A 59 -1.29 -8.71 -10.55
CA GLY A 59 -2.07 -8.75 -11.77
C GLY A 59 -3.56 -8.48 -11.56
N ASN A 60 -4.31 -8.37 -12.66
CA ASN A 60 -5.73 -8.01 -12.68
C ASN A 60 -6.04 -6.68 -11.98
N GLY A 61 -5.15 -5.70 -12.08
CA GLY A 61 -5.31 -4.38 -11.47
C GLY A 61 -4.99 -4.32 -9.97
N ILE A 62 -4.46 -5.38 -9.37
CA ILE A 62 -4.21 -5.47 -7.92
C ILE A 62 -2.71 -5.42 -7.61
N ALA A 63 -2.33 -4.60 -6.62
CA ALA A 63 -1.05 -4.67 -5.93
C ALA A 63 -1.24 -4.94 -4.43
N ILE A 64 -0.24 -5.58 -3.82
CA ILE A 64 -0.22 -5.83 -2.37
C ILE A 64 1.11 -5.33 -1.80
N PRO A 65 1.34 -4.01 -1.68
CA PRO A 65 2.54 -3.48 -1.03
C PRO A 65 2.56 -3.88 0.46
N HIS A 66 3.63 -4.54 0.90
CA HIS A 66 3.74 -5.04 2.27
C HIS A 66 5.17 -4.99 2.79
N GLY A 67 5.33 -5.08 4.11
CA GLY A 67 6.64 -5.15 4.74
C GLY A 67 6.56 -5.42 6.24
N LYS A 68 7.70 -5.76 6.84
CA LYS A 68 7.81 -5.98 8.29
C LYS A 68 8.36 -4.74 8.95
N LEU A 69 7.61 -4.18 9.91
CA LEU A 69 8.02 -3.01 10.67
C LEU A 69 8.35 -3.37 12.11
N PRO A 70 9.58 -3.11 12.58
CA PRO A 70 9.91 -3.22 14.00
C PRO A 70 9.02 -2.31 14.84
N GLY A 71 8.53 -2.82 15.97
CA GLY A 71 7.69 -2.06 16.89
C GLY A 71 6.19 -2.08 16.58
N LEU A 72 5.76 -2.74 15.50
CA LEU A 72 4.35 -2.93 15.21
C LEU A 72 3.80 -4.17 15.97
N PRO A 73 2.89 -4.03 16.95
CA PRO A 73 2.46 -5.14 17.81
C PRO A 73 1.47 -6.10 17.12
N HIS A 74 0.75 -5.62 16.11
CA HIS A 74 -0.28 -6.35 15.39
C HIS A 74 -0.23 -6.02 13.90
N ILE A 75 -0.87 -6.83 13.06
CA ILE A 75 -0.98 -6.53 11.62
C ILE A 75 -1.78 -5.23 11.44
N SER A 76 -1.29 -4.36 10.57
CA SER A 76 -1.97 -3.15 10.11
C SER A 76 -2.15 -3.23 8.60
N ALA A 77 -3.33 -2.84 8.11
CA ALA A 77 -3.71 -2.92 6.70
C ALA A 77 -4.40 -1.62 6.25
N ILE A 78 -4.23 -1.26 4.99
CA ILE A 78 -4.94 -0.16 4.34
C ILE A 78 -5.44 -0.70 3.02
N PHE A 79 -6.63 -0.26 2.61
CA PHE A 79 -7.16 -0.52 1.28
C PHE A 79 -7.28 0.79 0.53
N ALA A 80 -6.76 0.86 -0.69
CA ALA A 80 -6.89 2.02 -1.55
C ALA A 80 -7.48 1.60 -2.89
N ARG A 81 -8.36 2.44 -3.43
CA ARG A 81 -8.75 2.39 -4.83
C ARG A 81 -8.31 3.69 -5.49
N LEU A 82 -7.54 3.59 -6.56
CA LEU A 82 -7.07 4.75 -7.29
C LEU A 82 -8.17 5.35 -8.16
N GLU A 83 -8.16 6.66 -8.32
CA GLU A 83 -9.04 7.33 -9.28
C GLU A 83 -8.64 7.01 -10.72
N LYS A 84 -7.35 6.81 -10.97
CA LYS A 84 -6.79 6.41 -12.25
C LYS A 84 -5.78 5.29 -12.03
N PRO A 85 -5.83 4.20 -12.82
CA PRO A 85 -4.82 3.16 -12.76
C PRO A 85 -3.42 3.74 -13.04
N ILE A 86 -2.41 3.22 -12.36
CA ILE A 86 -1.01 3.61 -12.54
C ILE A 86 -0.18 2.43 -13.02
N ASP A 87 0.92 2.71 -13.73
CA ASP A 87 1.93 1.71 -14.00
C ASP A 87 2.58 1.27 -12.68
N PHE A 88 2.44 -0.02 -12.39
CA PHE A 88 2.97 -0.66 -11.19
C PHE A 88 3.95 -1.80 -11.55
N GLU A 89 4.35 -1.94 -12.82
CA GLU A 89 5.23 -3.04 -13.27
C GLU A 89 4.70 -4.41 -12.81
N SER A 90 3.39 -4.62 -12.92
CA SER A 90 2.70 -5.85 -12.48
C SER A 90 3.16 -7.08 -13.26
N LEU A 91 2.95 -8.27 -12.69
CA LEU A 91 3.32 -9.55 -13.33
C LEU A 91 2.69 -9.75 -14.73
N ASP A 92 1.51 -9.19 -14.98
CA ASP A 92 0.75 -9.28 -16.22
C ASP A 92 0.83 -8.01 -17.08
N ASP A 93 1.74 -7.08 -16.75
CA ASP A 93 1.92 -5.77 -17.38
C ASP A 93 0.68 -4.85 -17.35
N GLN A 94 -0.35 -5.19 -16.56
CA GLN A 94 -1.54 -4.34 -16.41
C GLN A 94 -1.30 -3.26 -15.34
N PRO A 95 -1.85 -2.05 -15.56
CA PRO A 95 -1.81 -1.00 -14.54
C PRO A 95 -2.67 -1.40 -13.33
N VAL A 96 -2.36 -0.81 -12.18
CA VAL A 96 -3.01 -1.10 -10.90
C VAL A 96 -3.91 0.04 -10.49
N ASP A 97 -5.12 -0.29 -10.02
CA ASP A 97 -6.04 0.63 -9.36
C ASP A 97 -6.54 0.14 -7.99
N LEU A 98 -6.09 -1.04 -7.54
CA LEU A 98 -6.38 -1.67 -6.25
C LEU A 98 -5.12 -2.05 -5.47
#